data_AF-A0AA50U644-F1
#
_entry.id   AF-A0AA50U644-F1
#
_cell.length_a   1.000
_cell.length_b   1.000
_cell.length_c   1.000
_cell.angle_alpha   90.00
_cell.angle_beta   90.00
_cell.angle_gamma   90.00
#
_symmetry.space_group_name_H-M   'P 1'
#
loop_
_entity.id
_entity.type
_entity.pdbx_description
1 polymer ?
#
loop_
_entity_poly.entity_id
_entity_poly.type
_entity_poly.pdbx_seq_one_letter_code
_entity_poly.pdbx_strand_id
1 'polypeptide(L)'
;KRCPDPIPSKFSPEYKFGVINEQLNEITQAYLKNRNEHIYSAYTEKEKFAEIINAKYLQSMAAPGEPVGLLAAQSIGEPSTQMTLNTFHFAGRGDMNVTLGIPRLREILMTASAKLKTPSMDIPFRSELPNLNKKAERLRQKMNRVTVADVLEKIDIQSQIVTNP
;
A
#
# COMPACT_ATOMS: atom_id res chain seq x y z
N LYS A 1 3.58 0.78 -28.61
CA LYS A 1 2.17 0.46 -28.96
C LYS A 1 1.33 0.67 -27.71
N ARG A 2 0.15 1.31 -27.81
CA ARG A 2 -0.77 1.47 -26.67
C ARG A 2 -1.27 0.08 -26.25
N CYS A 3 -1.26 -0.22 -24.95
CA CYS A 3 -1.86 -1.46 -24.45
C CYS A 3 -3.37 -1.46 -24.77
N PRO A 4 -3.94 -2.61 -25.15
CA PRO A 4 -5.39 -2.70 -25.37
C PRO A 4 -6.12 -2.46 -24.05
N ASP A 5 -7.30 -1.84 -24.13
CA ASP A 5 -8.11 -1.61 -22.93
C ASP A 5 -8.70 -2.93 -22.39
N PRO A 6 -8.90 -3.06 -21.06
CA PRO A 6 -9.50 -4.24 -20.47
C PRO A 6 -10.91 -4.54 -21.00
N ILE A 7 -11.27 -5.83 -21.03
CA ILE A 7 -12.56 -6.30 -21.55
C ILE A 7 -13.76 -5.66 -20.82
N PRO A 8 -13.78 -5.54 -19.48
CA PRO A 8 -14.88 -4.90 -18.74
C PRO A 8 -15.07 -3.41 -19.06
N SER A 9 -14.07 -2.75 -19.65
CA SER A 9 -14.18 -1.35 -20.09
C SER A 9 -14.99 -1.22 -21.38
N LYS A 10 -14.97 -2.25 -22.23
CA LYS A 10 -15.66 -2.23 -23.54
C LYS A 10 -17.02 -2.91 -23.52
N PHE A 11 -17.21 -3.89 -22.65
CA PHE A 11 -18.43 -4.66 -22.56
C PHE A 11 -18.88 -4.74 -21.12
N SER A 12 -20.18 -4.58 -20.88
CA SER A 12 -20.75 -4.82 -19.57
C SER A 12 -20.86 -6.32 -19.31
N PRO A 13 -20.39 -6.83 -18.15
CA PRO A 13 -20.55 -8.22 -17.76
C PRO A 13 -22.02 -8.67 -17.72
N GLU A 14 -22.94 -7.77 -17.39
CA GLU A 14 -24.38 -8.08 -17.28
C GLU A 14 -24.99 -8.56 -18.61
N TYR A 15 -24.50 -8.02 -19.73
CA TYR A 15 -25.06 -8.29 -21.06
C TYR A 15 -24.22 -9.25 -21.89
N LYS A 16 -22.95 -9.45 -21.53
CA LYS A 16 -22.03 -10.28 -22.30
C LYS A 16 -21.31 -11.28 -21.41
N PHE A 17 -21.65 -12.55 -21.61
CA PHE A 17 -21.01 -13.65 -20.93
C PHE A 17 -19.52 -13.75 -21.28
N GLY A 18 -18.70 -14.11 -20.28
CA GLY A 18 -17.25 -14.23 -20.42
C GLY A 18 -16.47 -12.91 -20.27
N VAL A 19 -17.16 -11.80 -19.97
CA VAL A 19 -16.50 -10.56 -19.55
C VAL A 19 -16.12 -10.68 -18.08
N ILE A 20 -14.83 -10.87 -17.82
CA ILE A 20 -14.24 -10.95 -16.48
C ILE A 20 -13.06 -9.99 -16.35
N ASN A 21 -12.65 -9.69 -15.12
CA ASN A 21 -11.43 -8.93 -14.86
C ASN A 21 -10.18 -9.78 -15.15
N GLU A 22 -9.11 -9.11 -15.55
CA GLU A 22 -7.85 -9.75 -15.96
C GLU A 22 -7.23 -10.57 -14.82
N GLN A 23 -7.36 -10.09 -13.58
CA GLN A 23 -6.87 -10.81 -12.40
C GLN A 23 -7.59 -12.14 -12.17
N LEU A 24 -8.92 -12.19 -12.29
CA LEU A 24 -9.66 -13.45 -12.16
C LEU A 24 -9.34 -14.40 -13.31
N ASN A 25 -9.18 -13.85 -14.53
CA ASN A 25 -8.75 -14.64 -15.68
C ASN A 25 -7.38 -15.27 -15.41
N GLU A 26 -6.41 -14.50 -14.92
CA GLU A 26 -5.07 -15.00 -14.60
C GLU A 26 -5.11 -16.10 -13.54
N ILE A 27 -5.87 -15.90 -12.45
CA ILE A 27 -6.05 -16.90 -11.39
C ILE A 27 -6.69 -18.18 -11.96
N THR A 28 -7.71 -18.04 -12.80
CA THR A 28 -8.42 -19.17 -13.41
C THR A 28 -7.51 -19.96 -14.34
N GLN A 29 -6.72 -19.27 -15.17
CA GLN A 29 -5.76 -19.90 -16.07
C GLN A 29 -4.60 -20.57 -15.32
N ALA A 30 -4.08 -19.92 -14.28
CA ALA A 30 -3.07 -20.51 -13.41
C ALA A 30 -3.59 -21.79 -12.75
N TYR A 31 -4.83 -21.78 -12.26
CA TYR A 31 -5.48 -22.96 -11.71
C TYR A 31 -5.63 -24.07 -12.76
N LEU A 32 -6.13 -23.75 -13.95
CA LEU A 32 -6.32 -24.72 -15.04
C LEU A 32 -5.00 -25.37 -15.51
N LYS A 33 -3.88 -24.63 -15.46
CA LYS A 33 -2.54 -25.14 -15.80
C LYS A 33 -1.99 -26.07 -14.72
N ASN A 34 -2.22 -25.76 -13.45
CA ASN A 34 -1.67 -26.51 -12.32
C ASN A 34 -2.60 -27.63 -11.80
N ARG A 35 -3.77 -27.83 -12.44
CA ARG A 35 -4.77 -28.81 -12.03
C ARG A 35 -4.32 -30.23 -12.40
N ASN A 36 -4.46 -31.17 -11.45
CA ASN A 36 -4.26 -32.60 -11.70
C ASN A 36 -5.34 -33.15 -12.65
N GLU A 37 -4.97 -33.36 -13.91
CA GLU A 37 -5.92 -33.78 -14.96
C GLU A 37 -6.58 -35.13 -14.65
N HIS A 38 -5.84 -36.09 -14.09
CA HIS A 38 -6.35 -37.44 -13.82
C HIS A 38 -7.52 -37.50 -12.84
N ILE A 39 -7.59 -36.60 -11.86
CA ILE A 39 -8.62 -36.67 -10.81
C ILE A 39 -9.92 -36.01 -11.27
N TYR A 40 -9.81 -34.92 -12.03
CA TYR A 40 -10.95 -34.06 -12.28
C TYR A 40 -11.44 -34.05 -13.73
N SER A 41 -10.67 -34.55 -14.69
CA SER A 41 -11.14 -34.73 -16.07
C SER A 41 -12.33 -35.69 -16.18
N ALA A 42 -12.45 -36.64 -15.25
CA ALA A 42 -13.58 -37.56 -15.15
C ALA A 42 -14.90 -36.88 -14.76
N TYR A 43 -14.85 -35.70 -14.11
CA TYR A 43 -16.03 -35.03 -13.56
C TYR A 43 -16.31 -33.65 -14.18
N THR A 44 -15.28 -32.95 -14.66
CA THR A 44 -15.45 -31.59 -15.18
C THR A 44 -14.38 -31.24 -16.20
N GLU A 45 -14.82 -31.05 -17.44
CA GLU A 45 -14.01 -30.51 -18.54
C GLU A 45 -13.47 -29.10 -18.21
N LYS A 46 -12.32 -28.74 -18.80
CA LYS A 46 -11.69 -27.43 -18.55
C LYS A 46 -12.58 -26.26 -19.00
N GLU A 47 -13.27 -26.41 -20.12
CA GLU A 47 -14.18 -25.40 -20.68
C GLU A 47 -15.39 -25.17 -19.77
N LYS A 48 -16.07 -26.25 -19.37
CA LYS A 48 -17.18 -26.20 -18.40
C LYS A 48 -16.77 -25.55 -17.08
N PHE A 49 -15.57 -25.83 -16.58
CA PHE A 49 -15.07 -25.17 -15.38
C PHE A 49 -14.94 -23.65 -15.58
N ALA A 50 -14.34 -23.22 -16.69
CA ALA A 50 -14.22 -21.79 -17.00
C ALA A 50 -15.59 -21.11 -17.15
N GLU A 51 -16.56 -21.79 -17.76
CA GLU A 51 -17.95 -21.30 -17.86
C GLU A 51 -18.60 -21.15 -16.49
N ILE A 52 -18.43 -22.13 -15.58
CA ILE A 52 -18.96 -22.06 -14.22
C ILE A 52 -18.33 -20.89 -13.44
N ILE A 53 -17.02 -20.67 -13.59
CA ILE A 53 -16.35 -19.51 -12.97
C ILE A 53 -16.90 -18.20 -13.51
N ASN A 54 -17.11 -18.10 -14.83
CA ASN A 54 -17.73 -16.92 -15.43
C ASN A 54 -19.17 -16.71 -14.93
N ALA A 55 -19.95 -17.77 -14.79
CA ALA A 55 -21.31 -17.68 -14.24
C ALA A 55 -21.28 -17.24 -12.76
N LYS A 56 -20.35 -17.77 -11.96
CA LYS A 56 -20.16 -17.37 -10.55
C LYS A 56 -19.72 -15.92 -10.42
N TYR A 57 -18.85 -15.44 -11.32
CA TYR A 57 -18.46 -14.03 -11.37
C TYR A 57 -19.67 -13.12 -11.54
N LEU A 58 -20.56 -13.42 -12.51
CA LEU A 58 -21.79 -12.65 -12.73
C LEU A 58 -22.70 -12.64 -11.50
N GLN A 59 -22.83 -13.77 -10.80
CA GLN A 59 -23.63 -13.86 -9.57
C GLN A 59 -23.01 -13.12 -8.37
N SER A 60 -21.70 -12.84 -8.41
CA SER A 60 -20.96 -12.22 -7.32
C SER A 60 -20.81 -10.70 -7.48
N MET A 61 -21.45 -10.13 -8.50
CA MET A 61 -21.44 -8.68 -8.73
C MET A 61 -22.30 -7.95 -7.70
N ALA A 62 -21.86 -6.76 -7.30
CA ALA A 62 -22.64 -5.86 -6.45
C ALA A 62 -23.94 -5.47 -7.16
N ALA A 63 -25.05 -5.45 -6.43
CA ALA A 63 -26.35 -5.16 -7.02
C ALA A 63 -26.48 -3.66 -7.34
N PRO A 64 -27.13 -3.30 -8.46
CA PRO A 64 -27.46 -1.90 -8.71
C PRO A 64 -28.30 -1.30 -7.58
N GLY A 65 -27.89 -0.13 -7.09
CA GLY A 65 -28.56 0.55 -5.98
C GLY A 65 -28.06 0.18 -4.58
N GLU A 66 -27.08 -0.72 -4.46
CA GLU A 66 -26.44 -1.04 -3.19
C GLU A 66 -25.72 0.21 -2.61
N PRO A 67 -25.89 0.54 -1.30
CA PRO A 67 -25.33 1.74 -0.69
C PRO A 67 -23.83 1.59 -0.40
N VAL A 68 -23.02 1.38 -1.44
CA VAL A 68 -21.57 1.11 -1.35
C VAL A 68 -20.79 2.20 -0.62
N GLY A 69 -21.24 3.46 -0.69
CA GLY A 69 -20.62 4.57 0.05
C GLY A 69 -20.79 4.46 1.57
N LEU A 70 -21.98 4.05 2.04
CA LEU A 70 -22.26 3.85 3.46
C LEU A 70 -21.51 2.62 3.97
N LEU A 71 -21.53 1.52 3.21
CA LEU A 71 -20.80 0.28 3.52
C LEU A 71 -19.29 0.54 3.61
N ALA A 72 -18.72 1.29 2.66
CA ALA A 72 -17.31 1.66 2.69
C ALA A 72 -16.97 2.51 3.93
N ALA A 73 -17.82 3.49 4.28
CA ALA A 73 -17.62 4.33 5.45
C ALA A 73 -17.65 3.51 6.75
N GLN A 74 -18.60 2.59 6.90
CA GLN A 74 -18.68 1.69 8.05
C GLN A 74 -17.49 0.72 8.12
N SER A 75 -17.11 0.13 6.99
CA SER A 75 -15.99 -0.82 6.88
C SER A 75 -14.65 -0.22 7.31
N ILE A 76 -14.49 1.10 7.20
CA ILE A 76 -13.31 1.82 7.73
C ILE A 76 -13.57 2.27 9.17
N GLY A 77 -14.73 2.88 9.44
CA GLY A 77 -15.04 3.54 10.70
C GLY A 77 -15.13 2.59 11.90
N GLU A 78 -15.81 1.46 11.76
CA GLU A 78 -15.99 0.49 12.86
C GLU A 78 -14.64 -0.13 13.29
N PRO A 79 -13.82 -0.72 12.40
CA PRO A 79 -12.53 -1.28 12.80
C PRO A 79 -11.54 -0.22 13.32
N SER A 80 -11.65 1.02 12.84
CA SER A 80 -10.82 2.14 13.30
C SER A 80 -10.96 2.36 14.81
N THR A 81 -12.16 2.19 15.37
CA THR A 81 -12.35 2.29 16.83
C THR A 81 -11.52 1.26 17.60
N GLN A 82 -11.42 0.03 17.09
CA GLN A 82 -10.62 -1.05 17.67
C GLN A 82 -9.11 -0.79 17.57
N MET A 83 -8.65 -0.08 16.54
CA MET A 83 -7.23 0.28 16.39
C MET A 83 -6.73 1.24 17.49
N THR A 84 -7.64 1.95 18.16
CA THR A 84 -7.28 2.94 19.18
C THR A 84 -6.51 2.33 20.34
N LEU A 85 -6.89 1.14 20.82
CA LEU A 85 -6.21 0.46 21.93
C LEU A 85 -4.96 -0.32 21.48
N ASN A 86 -4.99 -0.91 20.27
CA ASN A 86 -3.85 -1.67 19.74
C ASN A 86 -2.62 -0.79 19.40
N THR A 87 -2.85 0.49 19.08
CA THR A 87 -1.75 1.41 18.72
C THR A 87 -0.92 1.83 19.95
N PHE A 88 -1.48 1.86 21.16
CA PHE A 88 -0.71 2.23 22.37
C PHE A 88 0.29 1.15 22.80
N HIS A 89 -0.03 -0.14 22.62
CA HIS A 89 0.90 -1.22 22.95
C HIS A 89 2.05 -1.36 21.93
N PHE A 90 1.80 -1.06 20.65
CA PHE A 90 2.84 -1.05 19.62
C PHE A 90 3.64 0.26 19.57
N ALA A 91 3.01 1.41 19.82
CA ALA A 91 3.73 2.70 19.93
C ALA A 91 4.64 2.77 21.17
N GLY A 92 4.40 1.93 22.19
CA GLY A 92 5.27 1.77 23.36
C GLY A 92 6.54 0.95 23.12
N ARG A 93 6.65 0.19 22.02
CA ARG A 93 7.94 -0.31 21.52
C ARG A 93 8.45 0.72 20.52
N GLY A 94 9.47 1.48 20.91
CA GLY A 94 10.02 2.62 20.17
C GLY A 94 10.66 2.34 18.81
N ASP A 95 10.23 1.31 18.08
CA ASP A 95 10.83 0.88 16.82
C ASP A 95 10.24 1.60 15.58
N MET A 96 9.13 2.35 15.72
CA MET A 96 8.52 3.08 14.60
C MET A 96 8.03 4.47 15.02
N ASN A 97 8.86 5.50 14.84
CA ASN A 97 8.50 6.92 14.97
C ASN A 97 7.66 7.42 13.78
N VAL A 98 6.61 6.69 13.43
CA VAL A 98 5.67 7.05 12.36
C VAL A 98 4.30 7.28 12.99
N THR A 99 3.55 8.28 12.53
CA THR A 99 2.13 8.43 12.92
C THR A 99 1.37 7.16 12.54
N LEU A 100 0.88 6.41 13.54
CA LEU A 100 0.10 5.18 13.37
C LEU A 100 -1.34 5.35 13.85
N GLY A 101 -2.22 4.46 13.40
CA GLY A 101 -3.62 4.35 13.88
C GLY A 101 -4.53 5.52 13.47
N ILE A 102 -5.45 5.89 14.37
CA ILE A 102 -6.44 6.96 14.18
C ILE A 102 -5.82 8.31 13.81
N PRO A 103 -4.73 8.78 14.46
CA PRO A 103 -4.09 10.04 14.07
C PRO A 103 -3.68 10.08 12.59
N ARG A 104 -3.17 8.98 12.05
CA ARG A 104 -2.78 8.90 10.64
C ARG A 104 -3.98 8.87 9.70
N LEU A 105 -5.02 8.11 10.07
CA LEU A 105 -6.28 8.08 9.30
C LEU A 105 -6.92 9.48 9.23
N ARG A 106 -6.92 10.24 10.34
CA ARG A 106 -7.41 11.62 10.36
C ARG A 106 -6.64 12.54 9.41
N GLU A 107 -5.31 12.45 9.43
CA GLU A 107 -4.46 13.26 8.55
C GLU A 107 -4.73 13.01 7.06
N ILE A 108 -4.96 11.74 6.68
CA ILE A 108 -5.21 11.34 5.29
C ILE A 108 -6.64 11.67 4.86
N LEU A 109 -7.64 11.27 5.64
CA LEU A 109 -9.04 11.28 5.21
C LEU A 109 -9.82 12.53 5.64
N MET A 110 -9.58 13.04 6.85
CA MET A 110 -10.42 14.10 7.42
C MET A 110 -9.87 15.49 7.13
N THR A 111 -8.57 15.68 7.33
CA THR A 111 -7.94 17.00 7.18
C THR A 111 -7.19 17.17 5.87
N ALA A 112 -6.87 16.08 5.18
CA ALA A 112 -6.04 16.07 3.97
C ALA A 112 -4.81 17.00 4.11
N SER A 113 -4.09 16.84 5.22
CA SER A 113 -3.11 17.84 5.66
C SER A 113 -1.95 17.97 4.67
N ALA A 114 -1.69 19.20 4.21
CA ALA A 114 -0.52 19.51 3.39
C ALA A 114 0.81 19.35 4.15
N LYS A 115 0.79 19.47 5.49
CA LYS A 115 1.96 19.31 6.36
C LYS A 115 1.71 18.11 7.29
N LEU A 116 2.34 16.98 6.96
CA LEU A 116 2.30 15.77 7.78
C LEU A 116 3.21 15.91 9.00
N LYS A 117 2.84 15.29 10.12
CA LYS A 117 3.66 15.32 11.35
C LYS A 117 4.96 14.53 11.22
N THR A 118 4.89 13.35 10.60
CA THR A 118 6.06 12.49 10.33
C THR A 118 6.11 12.14 8.83
N PRO A 119 6.59 13.04 7.95
CA PRO A 119 6.75 12.73 6.54
C PRO A 119 7.89 11.72 6.34
N SER A 120 7.66 10.72 5.49
CA SER A 120 8.66 9.72 5.09
C SER A 120 8.72 9.60 3.56
N MET A 121 9.86 9.12 3.05
CA MET A 121 10.08 8.90 1.62
C MET A 121 10.90 7.62 1.42
N ASP A 122 10.39 6.74 0.56
CA ASP A 122 11.09 5.52 0.14
C ASP A 122 11.84 5.77 -1.17
N ILE A 123 13.14 5.45 -1.20
CA ILE A 123 14.01 5.70 -2.34
C ILE A 123 14.44 4.36 -2.94
N PRO A 124 13.85 3.91 -4.07
CA PRO A 124 14.25 2.66 -4.70
C PRO A 124 15.58 2.82 -5.44
N PHE A 125 16.43 1.79 -5.33
CA PHE A 125 17.70 1.73 -6.06
C PHE A 125 17.55 0.95 -7.36
N ARG A 126 18.38 1.31 -8.36
CA ARG A 126 18.45 0.56 -9.63
C ARG A 126 19.10 -0.81 -9.41
N SER A 127 18.54 -1.84 -10.05
CA SER A 127 18.97 -3.25 -9.92
C SER A 127 20.39 -3.52 -10.42
N GLU A 128 20.89 -2.71 -11.36
CA GLU A 128 22.20 -2.89 -12.01
C GLU A 128 23.38 -2.39 -11.16
N LEU A 129 23.15 -1.88 -9.94
CA LEU A 129 24.20 -1.25 -9.15
C LEU A 129 25.07 -2.30 -8.42
N PRO A 130 26.37 -2.42 -8.74
CA PRO A 130 27.28 -3.24 -7.95
C PRO A 130 27.50 -2.59 -6.57
N ASN A 131 27.64 -3.44 -5.54
CA ASN A 131 27.87 -3.05 -4.14
C ASN A 131 26.81 -2.09 -3.56
N LEU A 132 25.53 -2.45 -3.70
CA LEU A 132 24.37 -1.66 -3.26
C LEU A 132 24.48 -1.16 -1.81
N ASN A 133 24.75 -2.05 -0.85
CA ASN A 133 24.78 -1.69 0.58
C ASN A 133 25.78 -0.57 0.90
N LYS A 134 26.99 -0.63 0.31
CA LYS A 134 28.01 0.41 0.53
C LYS A 134 27.59 1.75 -0.05
N LYS A 135 26.93 1.75 -1.21
CA LYS A 135 26.43 2.98 -1.85
C LYS A 135 25.23 3.55 -1.10
N ALA A 136 24.34 2.69 -0.61
CA ALA A 136 23.19 3.07 0.20
C ALA A 136 23.65 3.77 1.49
N GLU A 137 24.63 3.20 2.21
CA GLU A 137 25.18 3.84 3.41
C GLU A 137 25.84 5.19 3.13
N ARG A 138 26.62 5.30 2.05
CA ARG A 138 27.19 6.59 1.64
C ARG A 138 26.11 7.64 1.31
N LEU A 139 25.04 7.21 0.64
CA LEU A 139 23.91 8.10 0.34
C LEU A 139 23.19 8.52 1.62
N ARG A 140 22.95 7.58 2.54
CA ARG A 140 22.36 7.86 3.86
C ARG A 140 23.15 8.90 4.62
N GLN A 141 24.48 8.76 4.68
CA GLN A 141 25.35 9.74 5.32
C GLN A 141 25.27 11.12 4.66
N LYS A 142 25.20 11.18 3.32
CA LYS A 142 25.11 12.44 2.57
C LYS A 142 23.75 13.15 2.72
N MET A 143 22.67 12.38 2.87
CA MET A 143 21.31 12.91 3.05
C MET A 143 21.00 13.27 4.50
N ASN A 144 21.73 12.71 5.47
CA ASN A 144 21.52 13.00 6.87
C ASN A 144 21.93 14.45 7.17
N ARG A 145 21.01 15.24 7.75
CA ARG A 145 21.29 16.61 8.14
C ARG A 145 22.23 16.59 9.36
N VAL A 146 23.40 17.19 9.22
CA VAL A 146 24.36 17.39 10.32
C VAL A 146 24.45 18.88 10.58
N THR A 147 24.24 19.28 11.83
CA THR A 147 24.39 20.66 12.31
C THR A 147 25.71 20.82 13.05
N VAL A 148 26.19 22.05 13.22
CA VAL A 148 27.43 22.32 13.98
C VAL A 148 27.34 21.78 15.41
N ALA A 149 26.15 21.82 16.02
CA ALA A 149 25.90 21.27 17.34
C ALA A 149 26.16 19.75 17.42
N ASP A 150 25.96 19.00 16.33
CA ASP A 150 26.15 17.55 16.30
C ASP A 150 27.62 17.13 16.29
N VAL A 151 28.53 18.05 15.92
CA VAL A 151 29.98 17.80 15.80
C VAL A 151 30.81 18.57 16.83
N LEU A 152 30.18 19.42 17.63
CA LEU A 152 30.85 20.33 18.54
C LEU A 152 31.18 19.64 19.88
N GLU A 153 32.47 19.54 20.20
CA GLU A 153 32.94 18.87 21.42
C GLU A 153 33.07 19.83 22.60
N LYS A 154 33.59 21.04 22.38
CA LYS A 154 33.76 22.07 23.40
C LYS A 154 33.55 23.46 22.80
N ILE A 155 32.88 24.34 23.54
CA ILE A 155 32.90 25.79 23.31
C ILE A 155 33.60 26.42 24.50
N ASP A 156 34.62 27.24 24.23
CA ASP A 156 35.24 28.11 25.21
C ASP A 156 34.82 29.54 24.92
N ILE A 157 34.26 30.23 25.91
CA ILE A 157 33.75 31.60 25.77
C ILE A 157 34.55 32.50 26.70
N GLN A 158 35.31 33.42 26.11
CA GLN A 158 35.99 34.48 26.83
C GLN A 158 35.24 35.78 26.61
N SER A 159 34.65 36.31 27.67
CA SER A 159 33.97 37.60 27.65
C SER A 159 34.76 38.62 28.46
N GLN A 160 35.05 39.77 27.86
CA GLN A 160 35.69 40.90 28.52
C GLN A 160 34.68 42.05 28.62
N ILE A 161 34.51 42.58 29.83
CA ILE A 161 33.72 43.80 30.03
C ILE A 161 34.63 44.99 29.73
N VAL A 162 34.29 45.74 28.69
CA VAL A 162 34.98 47.00 28.37
C VAL A 162 34.29 48.11 29.15
N THR A 163 34.95 48.63 30.20
CA THR A 163 34.42 49.70 31.05
C THR A 163 34.92 51.11 30.71
N ASN A 164 35.65 51.29 29.60
CA ASN A 164 36.00 52.61 29.09
C ASN A 164 35.46 52.79 27.64
N PRO A 165 34.83 53.94 27.32
CA PRO A 165 34.37 54.25 25.96
C PRO A 165 35.52 54.37 24.94
#